data_AF-A0A7C5AI84-F1
#
_entry.id   AF-A0A7C5AI84-F1
#
_cell.length_a   1.000
_cell.length_b   1.000
_cell.length_c   1.000
_cell.angle_alpha   90.00
_cell.angle_beta   90.00
_cell.angle_gamma   90.00
#
_symmetry.space_group_name_H-M   'P 1'
#
loop_
_entity.id
_entity.type
_entity.pdbx_description
1 polymer ?
#
loop_
_entity_poly.entity_id
_entity_poly.type
_entity_poly.pdbx_seq_one_letter_code
_entity_poly.pdbx_strand_id
1 'polypeptide(L)'
;GRIFQIGPCFRKGERGDRHSPEFTMLEWYRADADYLDMLAETKALFGFVLSEIRGGVSAPYQGVMVDFGPVWDCLKVSECFLWNAGWDPVERFDADRFFEDLVTKVEPSFVPSRPTVLIDFPAQAAAFARLKPADPRVAERWELYAGGMEIANAFSELTDAGEYRKRFAAAAAERAAAGREAYAVDEDFLREIDGRMPPAGGVALGMDRLVMLLCDECSIERVRAFG
;
A
#
# COMPACT_ATOMS: atom_id res chain seq x y z
N GLY A 1 17.98 -5.69 10.92
CA GLY A 1 17.57 -4.72 11.95
C GLY A 1 16.09 -4.39 11.81
N ARG A 2 15.50 -3.70 12.79
CA ARG A 2 14.10 -3.22 12.76
C ARG A 2 14.10 -1.73 13.04
N ILE A 3 13.39 -0.96 12.21
CA ILE A 3 13.22 0.48 12.39
C ILE A 3 11.75 0.84 12.11
N PHE A 4 11.28 1.92 12.72
CA PHE A 4 9.98 2.49 12.41
C PHE A 4 10.00 4.01 12.63
N GLN A 5 9.05 4.69 11.99
CA GLN A 5 8.80 6.10 12.19
C GLN A 5 7.30 6.37 12.15
N ILE A 6 6.83 7.24 13.03
CA ILE A 6 5.51 7.88 12.94
C ILE A 6 5.76 9.35 12.67
N GLY A 7 5.19 9.88 11.59
CA GLY A 7 5.45 11.27 11.21
C GLY A 7 4.50 11.81 10.16
N PRO A 8 4.55 13.13 9.94
CA PRO A 8 3.73 13.79 8.93
C PRO A 8 4.27 13.53 7.53
N CYS A 9 3.35 13.31 6.59
CA CYS A 9 3.57 13.29 5.16
C CYS A 9 2.77 14.43 4.51
N PHE A 10 3.30 14.99 3.42
CA PHE A 10 2.71 16.15 2.75
C PHE A 10 2.45 15.85 1.27
N ARG A 11 1.20 16.08 0.82
CA ARG A 11 0.81 15.93 -0.58
C ARG A 11 0.04 17.15 -1.05
N LYS A 12 0.61 17.87 -2.02
CA LYS A 12 0.05 19.14 -2.51
C LYS A 12 -1.27 18.89 -3.26
N GLY A 13 -2.35 19.49 -2.76
CA GLY A 13 -3.64 19.53 -3.46
C GLY A 13 -4.57 18.35 -3.16
N GLU A 14 -4.15 17.38 -2.34
CA GLU A 14 -5.04 16.29 -1.91
C GLU A 14 -5.96 16.76 -0.79
N ARG A 15 -7.27 16.83 -1.06
CA ARG A 15 -8.28 17.19 -0.06
C ARG A 15 -9.60 16.48 -0.36
N GLY A 16 -10.23 15.94 0.68
CA GLY A 16 -11.56 15.31 0.63
C GLY A 16 -11.88 14.61 1.94
N ASP A 17 -13.00 13.91 2.01
CA ASP A 17 -13.45 13.28 3.26
C ASP A 17 -12.43 12.28 3.83
N ARG A 18 -11.57 11.70 2.98
CA ARG A 18 -10.55 10.71 3.36
C ARG A 18 -9.12 11.14 3.03
N HIS A 19 -8.93 12.42 2.69
CA HIS A 19 -7.65 12.95 2.20
C HIS A 19 -7.37 14.33 2.78
N SER A 20 -6.13 14.54 3.22
CA SER A 20 -5.65 15.82 3.74
C SER A 20 -4.28 16.13 3.12
N PRO A 21 -3.96 17.42 2.88
CA PRO A 21 -2.63 17.80 2.38
C PRO A 21 -1.49 17.44 3.34
N GLU A 22 -1.81 17.29 4.62
CA GLU A 22 -0.92 16.76 5.67
C GLU A 22 -1.63 15.61 6.39
N PHE A 23 -0.98 14.47 6.50
CA PHE A 23 -1.49 13.26 7.16
C PHE A 23 -0.35 12.51 7.85
N THR A 24 -0.68 11.61 8.77
CA THR A 24 0.27 10.85 9.57
C THR A 24 0.44 9.44 9.01
N MET A 25 1.68 9.03 8.78
CA MET A 25 2.04 7.66 8.41
C MET A 25 2.80 6.99 9.55
N LEU A 26 2.53 5.71 9.74
CA LEU A 26 3.43 4.77 10.41
C LEU A 26 4.15 3.98 9.32
N GLU A 27 5.46 4.15 9.22
CA GLU A 27 6.30 3.32 8.37
C GLU A 27 7.22 2.45 9.22
N TRP A 28 7.37 1.17 8.86
CA TRP A 28 8.35 0.30 9.49
C TRP A 28 9.02 -0.61 8.47
N TYR A 29 10.29 -0.93 8.75
CA TYR A 29 11.13 -1.73 7.89
C TYR A 29 11.87 -2.79 8.71
N ARG A 30 11.99 -3.98 8.12
CA ARG A 30 12.66 -5.13 8.72
C ARG A 30 13.60 -5.79 7.72
N ALA A 31 14.87 -5.89 8.07
CA ALA A 31 15.82 -6.70 7.31
C ALA A 31 15.50 -8.19 7.42
N ASP A 32 15.91 -8.94 6.41
CA ASP A 32 15.73 -10.38 6.25
C ASP A 32 14.26 -10.79 6.31
N ALA A 33 13.40 -9.97 5.69
CA ALA A 33 11.96 -10.16 5.64
C ALA A 33 11.41 -9.85 4.25
N ASP A 34 10.31 -10.48 3.89
CA ASP A 34 9.59 -10.22 2.65
C ASP A 34 8.21 -9.57 2.89
N TYR A 35 7.49 -9.28 1.82
CA TYR A 35 6.13 -8.75 1.90
C TYR A 35 5.15 -9.66 2.68
N LEU A 36 5.27 -10.99 2.69
CA LEU A 36 4.37 -11.88 3.44
C LEU A 36 4.68 -11.87 4.93
N ASP A 37 5.95 -11.78 5.28
CA ASP A 37 6.37 -11.48 6.65
C ASP A 37 5.76 -10.17 7.15
N MET A 38 5.80 -9.12 6.32
CA MET A 38 5.20 -7.83 6.63
C MET A 38 3.68 -7.93 6.79
N LEU A 39 3.01 -8.78 6.02
CA LEU A 39 1.59 -9.05 6.19
C LEU A 39 1.30 -9.70 7.54
N ALA A 40 2.11 -10.68 7.95
CA ALA A 40 1.96 -11.34 9.25
C ALA A 40 2.15 -10.35 10.41
N GLU A 41 3.15 -9.47 10.33
CA GLU A 41 3.36 -8.40 11.31
C GLU A 41 2.19 -7.40 11.34
N THR A 42 1.66 -7.02 10.18
CA THR A 42 0.50 -6.14 10.07
C THR A 42 -0.72 -6.77 10.74
N LYS A 43 -1.00 -8.05 10.48
CA LYS A 43 -2.09 -8.79 11.16
C LYS A 43 -1.92 -8.79 12.68
N ALA A 44 -0.70 -9.03 13.16
CA ALA A 44 -0.40 -9.02 14.60
C ALA A 44 -0.61 -7.62 15.22
N LEU A 45 -0.21 -6.55 14.51
CA LEU A 45 -0.42 -5.17 14.96
C LEU A 45 -1.91 -4.86 15.13
N PHE A 46 -2.74 -5.18 14.13
CA PHE A 46 -4.19 -4.94 14.21
C PHE A 46 -4.83 -5.74 15.35
N GLY A 47 -4.49 -7.03 15.46
CA GLY A 47 -5.01 -7.88 16.54
C GLY A 47 -4.64 -7.36 17.92
N PHE A 48 -3.38 -6.93 18.11
CA PHE A 48 -2.91 -6.34 19.37
C PHE A 48 -3.63 -5.03 19.68
N VAL A 49 -3.63 -4.07 18.76
CA VAL A 49 -4.23 -2.75 18.98
C VAL A 49 -5.71 -2.88 19.31
N LEU A 50 -6.48 -3.61 18.50
CA LEU A 50 -7.91 -3.80 18.74
C LEU A 50 -8.21 -4.50 20.06
N SER A 51 -7.42 -5.52 20.43
CA SER A 51 -7.56 -6.19 21.72
C SER A 51 -7.38 -5.21 22.87
N GLU A 52 -6.36 -4.36 22.82
CA GLU A 52 -6.08 -3.36 23.86
C GLU A 52 -7.14 -2.27 23.94
N ILE A 53 -7.64 -1.78 22.80
CA ILE A 53 -8.58 -0.64 22.80
C ILE A 53 -10.05 -1.06 22.95
N ARG A 54 -10.42 -2.29 22.58
CA ARG A 54 -11.81 -2.75 22.49
C ARG A 54 -12.09 -4.07 23.21
N GLY A 55 -11.07 -4.78 23.69
CA GLY A 55 -11.24 -6.10 24.30
C GLY A 55 -11.63 -7.21 23.31
N GLY A 56 -11.41 -7.00 22.01
CA GLY A 56 -11.73 -7.93 20.93
C GLY A 56 -11.00 -7.57 19.64
N VAL A 57 -11.30 -8.26 18.54
CA VAL A 57 -10.61 -8.07 17.25
C VAL A 57 -11.50 -7.46 16.17
N SER A 58 -12.62 -6.85 16.55
CA SER A 58 -13.58 -6.26 15.61
C SER A 58 -13.83 -4.78 15.92
N ALA A 59 -14.11 -4.00 14.88
CA ALA A 59 -14.46 -2.59 15.00
C ALA A 59 -15.74 -2.26 14.20
N PRO A 60 -16.68 -1.47 14.75
CA PRO A 60 -17.76 -0.92 13.96
C PRO A 60 -17.22 0.14 13.01
N TYR A 61 -17.66 0.11 11.75
CA TYR A 61 -17.40 1.15 10.79
C TYR A 61 -18.58 1.28 9.82
N GLN A 62 -19.21 2.45 9.83
CA GLN A 62 -20.30 2.87 8.94
C GLN A 62 -21.44 1.85 8.89
N GLY A 63 -21.84 1.34 10.06
CA GLY A 63 -22.93 0.37 10.22
C GLY A 63 -22.54 -1.09 9.97
N VAL A 64 -21.26 -1.39 9.69
CA VAL A 64 -20.75 -2.75 9.51
C VAL A 64 -19.77 -3.09 10.63
N MET A 65 -19.89 -4.29 11.21
CA MET A 65 -18.86 -4.83 12.09
C MET A 65 -17.75 -5.46 11.25
N VAL A 66 -16.58 -4.82 11.23
CA VAL A 66 -15.40 -5.31 10.52
C VAL A 66 -14.61 -6.23 11.45
N ASP A 67 -14.43 -7.49 11.07
CA ASP A 67 -13.69 -8.49 11.83
C ASP A 67 -12.22 -8.56 11.38
N PHE A 68 -11.31 -8.10 12.24
CA PHE A 68 -9.84 -8.19 12.06
C PHE A 68 -9.26 -9.43 12.74
N GLY A 69 -10.08 -10.44 13.02
CA GLY A 69 -9.62 -11.77 13.38
C GLY A 69 -8.64 -12.39 12.35
N PRO A 70 -8.25 -13.65 12.53
CA PRO A 70 -7.15 -14.24 11.74
C PRO A 70 -7.45 -14.40 10.24
N VAL A 71 -8.72 -14.34 9.84
CA VAL A 71 -9.18 -14.60 8.47
C VAL A 71 -9.35 -13.27 7.71
N TRP A 72 -8.38 -12.97 6.86
CA TRP A 72 -8.45 -11.85 5.90
C TRP A 72 -8.53 -12.44 4.50
N ASP A 73 -9.32 -11.83 3.62
CA ASP A 73 -9.33 -12.21 2.21
C ASP A 73 -7.96 -11.82 1.61
N CYS A 74 -7.38 -12.68 0.79
CA CYS A 74 -6.07 -12.49 0.18
C CYS A 74 -6.21 -12.78 -1.31
N LEU A 75 -6.28 -11.73 -2.12
CA LEU A 75 -6.68 -11.79 -3.51
C LEU A 75 -5.55 -11.28 -4.39
N LYS A 76 -5.27 -11.96 -5.50
CA LYS A 76 -4.30 -11.46 -6.48
C LYS A 76 -4.91 -10.38 -7.35
N VAL A 77 -4.12 -9.37 -7.72
CA VAL A 77 -4.54 -8.32 -8.64
C VAL A 77 -5.09 -8.90 -9.95
N SER A 78 -4.36 -9.83 -10.59
CA SER A 78 -4.80 -10.48 -11.83
C SER A 78 -6.20 -11.12 -11.70
N GLU A 79 -6.42 -11.92 -10.66
CA GLU A 79 -7.70 -12.61 -10.43
C GLU A 79 -8.85 -11.62 -10.16
N CYS A 80 -8.62 -10.64 -9.29
CA CYS A 80 -9.59 -9.61 -8.97
C CYS A 80 -10.02 -8.78 -10.19
N PHE A 81 -9.07 -8.38 -11.04
CA PHE A 81 -9.36 -7.62 -12.24
C PHE A 81 -10.08 -8.47 -13.29
N LEU A 82 -9.71 -9.75 -13.43
CA LEU A 82 -10.42 -10.66 -14.33
C LEU A 82 -11.90 -10.82 -13.93
N TRP A 83 -12.17 -11.01 -12.65
CA TRP A 83 -13.54 -11.20 -12.16
C TRP A 83 -14.40 -9.93 -12.20
N ASN A 84 -13.82 -8.77 -11.86
CA ASN A 84 -14.60 -7.55 -11.68
C ASN A 84 -14.53 -6.58 -12.88
N ALA A 85 -13.47 -6.64 -13.68
CA ALA A 85 -13.22 -5.70 -14.78
C ALA A 85 -13.06 -6.36 -16.15
N GLY A 86 -12.92 -7.69 -16.21
CA GLY A 86 -12.88 -8.48 -17.45
C GLY A 86 -11.55 -8.39 -18.22
N TRP A 87 -10.44 -8.05 -17.54
CA TRP A 87 -9.10 -8.03 -18.13
C TRP A 87 -8.04 -8.31 -17.07
N ASP A 88 -6.82 -8.60 -17.50
CA ASP A 88 -5.69 -8.86 -16.61
C ASP A 88 -4.60 -7.77 -16.79
N PRO A 89 -4.37 -6.91 -15.77
CA PRO A 89 -3.34 -5.89 -15.83
C PRO A 89 -1.91 -6.44 -15.76
N VAL A 90 -1.73 -7.69 -15.32
CA VAL A 90 -0.42 -8.37 -15.34
C VAL A 90 -0.04 -8.79 -16.76
N GLU A 91 -1.02 -9.23 -17.56
CA GLU A 91 -0.79 -9.62 -18.96
C GLU A 91 -0.67 -8.41 -19.89
N ARG A 92 -1.49 -7.38 -19.68
CA ARG A 92 -1.47 -6.16 -20.49
C ARG A 92 -1.74 -4.93 -19.64
N PHE A 93 -0.67 -4.34 -19.10
CA PHE A 93 -0.78 -3.15 -18.27
C PHE A 93 -1.23 -1.92 -19.07
N ASP A 94 -2.23 -1.23 -18.53
CA ASP A 94 -2.73 0.08 -18.98
C ASP A 94 -2.94 0.90 -17.69
N ALA A 95 -2.13 1.94 -17.49
CA ALA A 95 -2.08 2.65 -16.23
C ALA A 95 -3.40 3.35 -15.90
N ASP A 96 -3.97 4.08 -16.85
CA ASP A 96 -5.20 4.85 -16.64
C ASP A 96 -6.36 3.90 -16.35
N ARG A 97 -6.50 2.84 -17.16
CA ARG A 97 -7.53 1.82 -16.93
C ARG A 97 -7.31 1.07 -15.62
N PHE A 98 -6.06 0.79 -15.25
CA PHE A 98 -5.73 0.08 -14.02
C PHE A 98 -6.26 0.84 -12.80
N PHE A 99 -5.92 2.12 -12.67
CA PHE A 99 -6.35 2.93 -11.52
C PHE A 99 -7.86 3.19 -11.52
N GLU A 100 -8.46 3.43 -12.68
CA GLU A 100 -9.91 3.61 -12.79
C GLU A 100 -10.66 2.34 -12.37
N ASP A 101 -10.30 1.17 -12.93
CA ASP A 101 -10.98 -0.09 -12.63
C ASP A 101 -10.67 -0.58 -11.20
N LEU A 102 -9.50 -0.27 -10.64
CA LEU A 102 -9.19 -0.55 -9.23
C LEU A 102 -10.25 0.08 -8.31
N VAL A 103 -10.46 1.39 -8.45
CA VAL A 103 -11.37 2.16 -7.59
C VAL A 103 -12.83 1.88 -7.91
N THR A 104 -13.20 1.75 -9.19
CA THR A 104 -14.61 1.71 -9.60
C THR A 104 -15.20 0.30 -9.69
N LYS A 105 -14.37 -0.74 -9.78
CA LYS A 105 -14.83 -2.13 -9.98
C LYS A 105 -14.23 -3.12 -8.99
N VAL A 106 -12.94 -3.01 -8.68
CA VAL A 106 -12.25 -3.98 -7.81
C VAL A 106 -12.49 -3.68 -6.33
N GLU A 107 -12.15 -2.48 -5.84
CA GLU A 107 -12.35 -2.08 -4.44
C GLU A 107 -13.80 -2.27 -3.97
N PRO A 108 -14.85 -1.93 -4.76
CA PRO A 108 -16.24 -2.14 -4.35
C PRO A 108 -16.64 -3.61 -4.24
N SER A 109 -15.86 -4.55 -4.79
CA SER A 109 -16.14 -5.99 -4.70
C SER A 109 -15.72 -6.63 -3.38
N PHE A 110 -14.94 -5.91 -2.56
CA PHE A 110 -14.40 -6.44 -1.30
C PHE A 110 -15.50 -6.63 -0.26
N VAL A 111 -15.38 -7.69 0.55
CA VAL A 111 -16.36 -8.00 1.59
C VAL A 111 -16.29 -6.95 2.71
N PRO A 112 -17.34 -6.16 2.97
CA PRO A 112 -17.25 -5.03 3.91
C PRO A 112 -16.95 -5.42 5.36
N SER A 113 -17.30 -6.65 5.77
CA SER A 113 -17.20 -7.12 7.15
C SER A 113 -15.85 -7.71 7.54
N ARG A 114 -14.84 -7.66 6.66
CA ARG A 114 -13.47 -8.13 6.97
C ARG A 114 -12.42 -7.44 6.10
N PRO A 115 -11.14 -7.46 6.50
CA PRO A 115 -10.07 -6.92 5.67
C PRO A 115 -9.83 -7.74 4.40
N THR A 116 -9.47 -7.04 3.33
CA THR A 116 -9.00 -7.64 2.08
C THR A 116 -7.57 -7.19 1.80
N VAL A 117 -6.69 -8.13 1.49
CA VAL A 117 -5.32 -7.91 1.06
C VAL A 117 -5.26 -8.16 -0.43
N LEU A 118 -4.96 -7.13 -1.20
CA LEU A 118 -4.70 -7.24 -2.63
C LEU A 118 -3.19 -7.42 -2.84
N ILE A 119 -2.76 -8.47 -3.54
CA ILE A 119 -1.36 -8.93 -3.63
C ILE A 119 -0.94 -9.12 -5.09
N ASP A 120 0.38 -9.13 -5.34
CA ASP A 120 1.01 -9.48 -6.63
C ASP A 120 0.67 -8.43 -7.70
N PHE A 121 0.99 -7.16 -7.41
CA PHE A 121 0.76 -6.04 -8.31
C PHE A 121 1.60 -6.15 -9.60
N PRO A 122 1.09 -5.69 -10.76
CA PRO A 122 1.88 -5.58 -11.98
C PRO A 122 3.18 -4.82 -11.72
N ALA A 123 4.28 -5.28 -12.31
CA ALA A 123 5.62 -4.68 -12.16
C ALA A 123 5.63 -3.16 -12.43
N GLN A 124 4.84 -2.71 -13.40
CA GLN A 124 4.70 -1.32 -13.80
C GLN A 124 4.02 -0.44 -12.72
N ALA A 125 3.21 -1.04 -11.85
CA ALA A 125 2.52 -0.37 -10.74
C ALA A 125 3.25 -0.54 -9.39
N ALA A 126 4.55 -0.85 -9.41
CA ALA A 126 5.28 -1.27 -8.22
C ALA A 126 6.73 -0.73 -8.19
N ALA A 127 6.89 0.59 -8.32
CA ALA A 127 8.17 1.27 -8.54
C ALA A 127 9.31 0.89 -7.57
N PHE A 128 9.01 0.71 -6.28
CA PHE A 128 10.00 0.39 -5.23
C PHE A 128 10.01 -1.08 -4.81
N ALA A 129 9.09 -1.89 -5.33
CA ALA A 129 8.95 -3.27 -4.93
C ALA A 129 9.86 -4.20 -5.74
N ARG A 130 10.40 -5.22 -5.06
CA ARG A 130 11.10 -6.34 -5.66
C ARG A 130 10.15 -7.12 -6.57
N LEU A 131 10.62 -7.51 -7.76
CA LEU A 131 9.87 -8.41 -8.63
C LEU A 131 9.87 -9.82 -8.05
N LYS A 132 8.76 -10.54 -8.23
CA LYS A 132 8.62 -11.90 -7.74
C LYS A 132 9.54 -12.83 -8.56
N PRO A 133 10.47 -13.57 -7.93
CA PRO A 133 11.42 -14.39 -8.68
C PRO A 133 10.77 -15.45 -9.59
N ALA A 134 9.62 -15.99 -9.18
CA ALA A 134 8.88 -17.00 -9.93
C ALA A 134 8.07 -16.42 -11.11
N ASP A 135 7.71 -15.14 -11.07
CA ASP A 135 6.98 -14.45 -12.13
C ASP A 135 7.33 -12.95 -12.11
N PRO A 136 8.31 -12.50 -12.91
CA PRO A 136 8.77 -11.12 -12.88
C PRO A 136 7.76 -10.11 -13.45
N ARG A 137 6.59 -10.57 -13.95
CA ARG A 137 5.49 -9.68 -14.37
C ARG A 137 4.78 -9.05 -13.16
N VAL A 138 4.93 -9.65 -11.97
CA VAL A 138 4.37 -9.14 -10.73
C VAL A 138 5.46 -8.78 -9.72
N ALA A 139 5.14 -7.84 -8.86
CA ALA A 139 5.97 -7.44 -7.73
C ALA A 139 5.44 -8.03 -6.42
N GLU A 140 6.37 -8.29 -5.51
CA GLU A 140 6.09 -8.70 -4.13
C GLU A 140 5.58 -7.49 -3.34
N ARG A 141 4.31 -7.13 -3.59
CA ARG A 141 3.61 -5.97 -3.05
C ARG A 141 2.21 -6.38 -2.62
N TRP A 142 1.72 -5.80 -1.54
CA TRP A 142 0.31 -5.85 -1.18
C TRP A 142 -0.22 -4.50 -0.70
N GLU A 143 -1.53 -4.35 -0.81
CA GLU A 143 -2.32 -3.27 -0.21
C GLU A 143 -3.41 -3.89 0.68
N LEU A 144 -3.63 -3.28 1.84
CA LEU A 144 -4.63 -3.68 2.81
C LEU A 144 -5.83 -2.74 2.72
N TYR A 145 -7.01 -3.31 2.50
CA TYR A 145 -8.27 -2.59 2.44
C TYR A 145 -9.19 -3.02 3.59
N ALA A 146 -9.81 -2.03 4.25
CA ALA A 146 -10.85 -2.25 5.24
C ALA A 146 -11.79 -1.03 5.28
N GLY A 147 -13.09 -1.26 5.49
CA GLY A 147 -14.08 -0.17 5.50
C GLY A 147 -14.14 0.61 4.17
N GLY A 148 -13.80 -0.04 3.05
CA GLY A 148 -13.72 0.62 1.74
C GLY A 148 -12.63 1.68 1.63
N MET A 149 -11.55 1.56 2.42
CA MET A 149 -10.38 2.42 2.37
C MET A 149 -9.11 1.58 2.27
N GLU A 150 -8.12 2.02 1.51
CA GLU A 150 -6.74 1.54 1.62
C GLU A 150 -6.17 2.02 2.97
N ILE A 151 -5.78 1.08 3.84
CA ILE A 151 -5.26 1.34 5.19
C ILE A 151 -3.74 1.28 5.22
N ALA A 152 -3.14 0.34 4.48
CA ALA A 152 -1.70 0.17 4.43
C ALA A 152 -1.26 -0.40 3.08
N ASN A 153 -0.02 -0.13 2.71
CA ASN A 153 0.66 -0.79 1.60
C ASN A 153 2.02 -1.30 2.06
N ALA A 154 2.51 -2.34 1.41
CA ALA A 154 3.79 -2.94 1.75
C ALA A 154 4.40 -3.65 0.56
N PHE A 155 5.71 -3.87 0.63
CA PHE A 155 6.44 -4.63 -0.37
C PHE A 155 7.74 -5.19 0.18
N SER A 156 8.25 -6.21 -0.50
CA SER A 156 9.67 -6.56 -0.41
C SER A 156 10.45 -5.44 -1.10
N GLU A 157 11.43 -4.86 -0.43
CA GLU A 157 12.21 -3.74 -0.92
C GLU A 157 13.05 -4.13 -2.13
N LEU A 158 13.02 -3.31 -3.18
CA LEU A 158 14.01 -3.37 -4.24
C LEU A 158 15.34 -2.86 -3.69
N THR A 159 16.39 -3.66 -3.82
CA THR A 159 17.76 -3.29 -3.42
C THR A 159 18.73 -3.18 -4.60
N ASP A 160 18.27 -3.49 -5.81
CA ASP A 160 19.06 -3.41 -7.05
C ASP A 160 19.06 -1.98 -7.61
N ALA A 161 20.22 -1.31 -7.53
CA ALA A 161 20.38 0.06 -8.02
C ALA A 161 20.28 0.17 -9.55
N GLY A 162 20.64 -0.87 -10.29
CA GLY A 162 20.49 -0.92 -11.75
C GLY A 162 19.03 -0.93 -12.17
N GLU A 163 18.20 -1.72 -11.49
CA GLU A 163 16.76 -1.75 -11.70
C GLU A 163 16.10 -0.42 -11.31
N TYR A 164 16.52 0.21 -10.21
CA TYR A 164 16.06 1.57 -9.90
C TYR A 164 16.37 2.57 -11.00
N ARG A 165 17.60 2.59 -11.52
CA ARG A 165 17.98 3.51 -12.61
C ARG A 165 17.11 3.29 -13.84
N LYS A 166 16.82 2.04 -14.20
CA LYS A 166 15.92 1.71 -15.31
C LYS A 166 14.51 2.25 -15.07
N ARG A 167 13.95 2.06 -13.88
CA ARG A 167 12.60 2.56 -13.52
C ARG A 167 12.54 4.08 -13.49
N PHE A 168 13.54 4.74 -12.90
CA PHE A 168 13.62 6.20 -12.88
C PHE A 168 13.78 6.79 -14.30
N ALA A 169 14.58 6.17 -15.16
CA ALA A 169 14.71 6.60 -16.55
C ALA A 169 13.39 6.47 -17.33
N ALA A 170 12.65 5.37 -17.13
CA ALA A 170 11.32 5.19 -17.73
C ALA A 170 10.33 6.26 -17.25
N ALA A 171 10.25 6.49 -15.93
CA ALA A 171 9.39 7.52 -15.35
C ALA A 171 9.78 8.94 -15.82
N ALA A 172 11.08 9.21 -15.98
CA ALA A 172 11.56 10.49 -16.52
C ALA A 172 11.13 10.69 -17.98
N ALA A 173 11.19 9.64 -18.81
CA ALA A 173 10.72 9.68 -20.20
C ALA A 173 9.21 9.93 -20.29
N GLU A 174 8.40 9.27 -19.47
CA GLU A 174 6.95 9.50 -19.39
C GLU A 174 6.61 10.93 -18.98
N ARG A 175 7.29 11.45 -17.96
CA ARG A 175 7.12 12.84 -17.52
C ARG A 175 7.50 13.84 -18.60
N ALA A 176 8.61 13.61 -19.29
CA ALA A 176 9.04 14.45 -20.41
C ALA A 176 8.02 14.43 -21.56
N ALA A 177 7.46 13.26 -21.89
CA ALA A 177 6.40 13.13 -22.89
C ALA A 177 5.11 13.88 -22.48
N ALA A 178 4.84 13.98 -21.18
CA ALA A 178 3.74 14.77 -20.61
C ALA A 178 4.07 16.26 -20.38
N GLY A 179 5.24 16.75 -20.84
CA GLY A 179 5.67 18.15 -20.67
C GLY A 179 5.98 18.53 -19.23
N ARG A 180 6.31 17.56 -18.37
CA ARG A 180 6.64 17.74 -16.95
C ARG A 180 8.14 17.53 -16.73
N GLU A 181 8.72 18.27 -15.78
CA GLU A 181 10.12 18.07 -15.40
C GLU A 181 10.34 16.69 -14.78
N ALA A 182 11.43 16.02 -15.17
CA ALA A 182 11.86 14.78 -14.56
C ALA A 182 12.37 15.02 -13.14
N TYR A 183 12.16 14.04 -12.25
CA TYR A 183 12.77 14.07 -10.94
C TYR A 183 14.26 13.74 -11.05
N ALA A 184 15.07 14.39 -10.22
CA ALA A 184 16.48 14.04 -10.10
C ALA A 184 16.62 12.65 -9.49
N VAL A 185 17.55 11.85 -10.03
CA VAL A 185 17.93 10.57 -9.44
C VAL A 185 18.80 10.84 -8.21
N ASP A 186 18.44 10.22 -7.08
CA ASP A 186 19.24 10.26 -5.86
C ASP A 186 20.38 9.24 -5.95
N GLU A 187 21.53 9.68 -6.46
CA GLU A 187 22.71 8.82 -6.62
C GLU A 187 23.34 8.40 -5.28
N ASP A 188 23.10 9.16 -4.21
CA ASP A 188 23.59 8.79 -2.88
C ASP A 188 22.74 7.65 -2.30
N PHE A 189 21.41 7.73 -2.44
CA PHE A 189 20.52 6.61 -2.12
C PHE A 189 20.92 5.34 -2.88
N LEU A 190 21.10 5.43 -4.20
CA LEU A 190 21.49 4.29 -5.03
C LEU A 190 22.81 3.66 -4.57
N ARG A 191 23.78 4.47 -4.15
CA ARG A 191 25.08 3.99 -3.64
C ARG A 191 24.94 3.28 -2.30
N GLU A 192 24.01 3.71 -1.44
CA GLU A 192 23.81 3.11 -0.12
C GLU A 192 22.97 1.84 -0.13
N ILE A 193 22.15 1.61 -1.16
CA ILE A 193 21.41 0.35 -1.28
C ILE A 193 22.21 -0.74 -2.00
N ASP A 194 23.04 -0.38 -2.98
CA ASP A 194 23.68 -1.32 -3.90
C ASP A 194 24.67 -2.26 -3.19
N GLY A 195 24.23 -3.51 -2.98
CA GLY A 195 25.01 -4.55 -2.29
C GLY A 195 25.24 -4.31 -0.79
N ARG A 196 24.67 -3.24 -0.22
CA ARG A 196 24.83 -2.85 1.19
C ARG A 196 23.56 -3.04 1.99
N MET A 197 22.40 -2.82 1.37
CA MET A 197 21.12 -3.06 2.00
C MET A 197 20.79 -4.56 1.93
N PRO A 198 20.60 -5.25 3.07
CA PRO A 198 20.12 -6.63 3.05
C PRO A 198 18.70 -6.68 2.46
N PRO A 199 18.23 -7.86 2.02
CA PRO A 199 16.82 -8.05 1.71
C PRO A 199 15.95 -7.51 2.85
N ALA A 200 14.90 -6.78 2.54
CA ALA A 200 14.04 -6.17 3.55
C ALA A 200 12.60 -6.11 3.07
N GLY A 201 11.68 -6.01 4.03
CA GLY A 201 10.29 -5.66 3.80
C GLY A 201 9.96 -4.36 4.50
N GLY A 202 9.10 -3.57 3.87
CA GLY A 202 8.58 -2.30 4.39
C GLY A 202 7.06 -2.28 4.37
N VAL A 203 6.47 -1.60 5.36
CA VAL A 203 5.03 -1.27 5.38
C VAL A 203 4.86 0.21 5.65
N ALA A 204 3.91 0.80 4.94
CA ALA A 204 3.44 2.16 5.14
C ALA A 204 1.94 2.11 5.47
N LEU A 205 1.58 2.52 6.69
CA LEU A 205 0.22 2.49 7.22
C LEU A 205 -0.28 3.93 7.46
N GLY A 206 -1.47 4.24 6.93
CA GLY A 206 -2.13 5.52 7.14
C GLY A 206 -2.76 5.59 8.54
N MET A 207 -2.12 6.31 9.46
CA MET A 207 -2.58 6.41 10.85
C MET A 207 -3.94 7.07 10.96
N ASP A 208 -4.20 8.14 10.20
CA ASP A 208 -5.50 8.82 10.24
C ASP A 208 -6.63 7.90 9.79
N ARG A 209 -6.42 7.12 8.71
CA ARG A 209 -7.41 6.15 8.22
C ARG A 209 -7.63 5.00 9.19
N LEU A 210 -6.57 4.55 9.86
CA LEU A 210 -6.70 3.59 10.95
C LEU A 210 -7.56 4.16 12.09
N VAL A 211 -7.32 5.40 12.53
CA VAL A 211 -8.13 6.03 13.57
C VAL A 211 -9.58 6.23 13.10
N MET A 212 -9.81 6.63 11.85
CA MET A 212 -11.17 6.73 11.28
C MET A 212 -11.93 5.42 11.38
N LEU A 213 -11.30 4.33 10.94
CA LEU A 213 -11.83 2.97 11.01
C LEU A 213 -12.11 2.55 12.47
N LEU A 214 -11.18 2.83 13.38
CA LEU A 214 -11.28 2.44 14.78
C LEU A 214 -12.27 3.30 15.58
N CYS A 215 -12.58 4.52 15.14
CA CYS A 215 -13.49 5.45 15.81
C CYS A 215 -14.86 5.55 15.16
N ASP A 216 -15.12 4.80 14.08
CA ASP A 216 -16.34 4.91 13.27
C ASP A 216 -16.56 6.32 12.70
N GLU A 217 -15.48 6.94 12.23
CA GLU A 217 -15.50 8.30 11.66
C GLU A 217 -15.38 8.26 10.14
N CYS A 218 -16.30 8.94 9.44
CA CYS A 218 -16.32 8.99 7.98
C CYS A 218 -15.47 10.12 7.38
N SER A 219 -14.94 11.02 8.22
CA SER A 219 -14.15 12.18 7.80
C SER A 219 -12.81 12.25 8.52
N ILE A 220 -11.73 12.43 7.75
CA ILE A 220 -10.36 12.58 8.25
C ILE A 220 -10.21 13.81 9.15
N GLU A 221 -11.02 14.86 8.96
CA GLU A 221 -10.99 16.06 9.80
C GLU A 221 -11.45 15.76 11.23
N ARG A 222 -12.27 14.72 11.45
CA ARG A 222 -12.78 14.34 12.78
C ARG A 222 -11.76 13.62 13.65
N VAL A 223 -10.72 13.06 13.02
CA VAL A 223 -9.65 12.33 13.72
C VAL A 223 -8.37 13.14 13.86
N ARG A 224 -8.38 14.39 13.40
CA ARG A 224 -7.26 15.33 13.49
C ARG A 224 -7.61 16.45 14.45
N ALA A 225 -6.63 16.89 15.24
CA ALA A 225 -6.83 17.98 16.21
C ALA A 225 -7.09 19.33 15.52
N PHE A 226 -6.54 19.54 14.32
CA PHE A 226 -6.69 20.76 13.51
C PHE A 226 -6.82 20.36 12.03
N GLY A 227 -7.86 20.86 11.33
CA GLY A 227 -8.16 20.58 9.92
C GLY A 227 -7.99 21.79 9.00
#